data_AF-A0A1J3GG51-F1
#
_entry.id   AF-A0A1J3GG51-F1
#
_cell.length_a   1.000
_cell.length_b   1.000
_cell.length_c   1.000
_cell.angle_alpha   90.00
_cell.angle_beta   90.00
_cell.angle_gamma   90.00
#
_symmetry.space_group_name_H-M   'P 1'
#
loop_
_entity.id
_entity.type
_entity.pdbx_description
1 polymer ?
#
loop_
_entity_poly.entity_id
_entity_poly.type
_entity_poly.pdbx_seq_one_letter_code
_entity_poly.pdbx_strand_id
1 'polypeptide(L)'
;GNAKYELLHVVRTNKAKDDRAYRCIYQDIDLEEKQGVSITKDVISVAGDMLKINLTSLGPLVLPYLEQLQYLIQNILCKKLKIFTKSSSYTPNFKTAFEHFCIHTGGRAVIQAMEMNLNLTKEDIEPSKMTLHRFGNTSSSSIWYELSYLEAKRRMKKGDRVLQIALGSGFKCNSAVWRCIRDVEPGTENKWLDFIESYPVDVPDSIKIRPG
;
A
#
# COMPACT_ATOMS: atom_id res chain seq x y z
N GLY A 1 3.12 28.23 9.96
CA GLY A 1 2.78 26.89 10.45
C GLY A 1 3.90 25.93 10.11
N ASN A 2 4.29 25.05 11.04
CA ASN A 2 5.48 24.18 10.91
C ASN A 2 5.19 22.82 10.22
N ALA A 3 4.16 22.75 9.37
CA ALA A 3 3.78 21.51 8.69
C ALA A 3 4.90 21.00 7.76
N LYS A 4 5.05 19.67 7.67
CA LYS A 4 5.97 19.00 6.73
C LYS A 4 5.27 18.59 5.43
N TYR A 5 3.99 18.23 5.54
CA TYR A 5 3.20 17.65 4.48
C TYR A 5 1.86 18.35 4.36
N GLU A 6 1.35 18.39 3.14
CA GLU A 6 -0.01 18.82 2.79
C GLU A 6 -0.77 17.61 2.28
N LEU A 7 -2.00 17.42 2.77
CA LEU A 7 -2.89 16.36 2.32
C LEU A 7 -3.58 16.80 1.03
N LEU A 8 -3.39 16.05 -0.06
CA LEU A 8 -4.02 16.33 -1.34
C LEU A 8 -5.34 15.57 -1.50
N HIS A 9 -5.31 14.25 -1.28
CA HIS A 9 -6.45 13.37 -1.52
C HIS A 9 -6.55 12.28 -0.45
N VAL A 10 -7.78 11.88 -0.15
CA VAL A 10 -8.08 10.69 0.66
C VAL A 10 -9.14 9.89 -0.06
N VAL A 11 -8.89 8.60 -0.24
CA VAL A 11 -9.86 7.67 -0.83
C VAL A 11 -10.08 6.51 0.13
N ARG A 12 -11.34 6.30 0.51
CA ARG A 12 -11.75 5.22 1.38
C ARG A 12 -12.69 4.29 0.63
N THR A 13 -12.35 3.01 0.64
CA THR A 13 -13.19 1.93 0.12
C THR A 13 -13.48 0.92 1.22
N ASN A 14 -14.69 0.37 1.21
CA ASN A 14 -15.18 -0.53 2.24
C ASN A 14 -16.07 -1.59 1.59
N LYS A 15 -15.84 -2.87 1.93
CA LYS A 15 -16.64 -3.99 1.45
C LYS A 15 -17.24 -4.81 2.59
N ALA A 16 -17.45 -4.20 3.76
CA ALA A 16 -18.07 -4.86 4.92
C ALA A 16 -19.49 -5.43 4.68
N LYS A 17 -20.17 -5.05 3.59
CA LYS A 17 -21.46 -5.65 3.18
C LYS A 17 -21.31 -7.06 2.60
N ASP A 18 -20.13 -7.40 2.10
CA ASP A 18 -19.82 -8.75 1.60
C ASP A 18 -19.43 -9.63 2.78
N ASP A 19 -20.21 -10.69 3.05
CA ASP A 19 -19.97 -11.61 4.18
C ASP A 19 -18.57 -12.22 4.16
N ARG A 20 -18.05 -12.52 2.97
CA ARG A 20 -16.69 -13.05 2.82
C ARG A 20 -15.67 -12.03 3.32
N ALA A 21 -15.80 -10.78 2.88
CA ALA A 21 -14.91 -9.69 3.27
C ALA A 21 -15.08 -9.30 4.74
N TYR A 22 -16.30 -9.35 5.26
CA TYR A 22 -16.60 -9.07 6.67
C TYR A 22 -15.97 -10.12 7.60
N ARG A 23 -16.12 -11.41 7.27
CA ARG A 23 -15.66 -12.52 8.11
C ARG A 23 -14.18 -12.88 7.93
N CYS A 24 -13.47 -12.30 6.95
CA CYS A 24 -12.06 -12.63 6.72
C CYS A 24 -11.14 -12.35 7.92
N ILE A 25 -11.43 -11.31 8.69
CA ILE A 25 -10.72 -10.99 9.94
C ILE A 25 -11.78 -10.61 10.95
N TYR A 26 -12.07 -11.50 11.89
CA TYR A 26 -13.14 -11.34 12.85
C TYR A 26 -12.70 -11.76 14.24
N GLN A 27 -13.25 -11.12 15.27
CA GLN A 27 -13.01 -11.53 16.64
C GLN A 27 -13.87 -12.76 16.95
N ASP A 28 -13.24 -13.85 17.37
CA ASP A 28 -13.90 -15.14 17.54
C ASP A 28 -13.43 -15.82 18.83
N ILE A 29 -14.15 -16.85 19.27
CA ILE A 29 -13.78 -17.67 20.43
C ILE A 29 -13.27 -19.01 19.92
N ASP A 30 -12.08 -19.41 20.36
CA ASP A 30 -11.49 -20.69 19.96
C ASP A 30 -12.11 -21.88 20.71
N LEU A 31 -11.64 -23.09 20.39
CA LEU A 31 -12.11 -24.34 21.00
C LEU A 31 -11.79 -24.45 22.49
N GLU A 32 -10.86 -23.63 23.00
CA GLU A 32 -10.50 -23.57 24.42
C GLU A 32 -11.26 -22.45 25.15
N GLU A 33 -12.32 -21.93 24.53
CA GLU A 33 -13.14 -20.80 25.02
C GLU A 33 -12.36 -19.48 25.19
N LYS A 34 -11.22 -19.35 24.51
CA LYS A 34 -10.41 -18.13 24.56
C LYS A 34 -10.77 -17.20 23.42
N GLN A 35 -10.94 -15.94 23.76
CA GLN A 35 -11.20 -14.90 22.77
C GLN A 35 -9.93 -14.57 21.98
N GLY A 36 -10.04 -14.61 20.66
CA GLY A 36 -8.96 -14.34 19.72
C GLY A 36 -9.44 -13.65 18.45
N VAL A 37 -8.58 -13.67 17.42
CA VAL A 37 -8.89 -13.17 16.08
C VAL A 37 -8.78 -14.32 15.10
N SER A 38 -9.88 -14.61 14.42
CA SER A 38 -9.95 -15.56 13.32
C SER A 38 -9.56 -14.88 12.02
N ILE A 39 -8.62 -15.48 11.27
CA ILE A 39 -8.17 -15.02 9.96
C ILE A 39 -8.42 -16.13 8.95
N THR A 40 -9.29 -15.87 7.97
CA THR A 40 -9.61 -16.87 6.94
C THR A 40 -8.57 -16.87 5.81
N LYS A 41 -8.54 -17.95 5.04
CA LYS A 41 -7.65 -18.08 3.86
C LYS A 41 -7.95 -17.06 2.76
N ASP A 42 -9.14 -16.47 2.77
CA ASP A 42 -9.59 -15.49 1.78
C ASP A 42 -8.93 -14.11 1.96
N VAL A 43 -8.29 -13.86 3.10
CA VAL A 43 -7.72 -12.56 3.50
C VAL A 43 -6.86 -11.92 2.40
N ILE A 44 -6.01 -12.69 1.73
CA ILE A 44 -5.11 -12.19 0.68
C ILE A 44 -5.91 -11.78 -0.56
N SER A 45 -6.85 -12.61 -0.98
CA SER A 45 -7.66 -12.33 -2.17
C SER A 45 -8.59 -11.14 -1.98
N VAL A 46 -9.23 -11.03 -0.81
CA VAL A 46 -10.10 -9.89 -0.47
C VAL A 46 -9.27 -8.61 -0.34
N ALA A 47 -8.07 -8.69 0.24
CA ALA A 47 -7.13 -7.57 0.26
C ALA A 47 -6.81 -7.09 -1.16
N GLY A 48 -6.48 -8.01 -2.07
CA GLY A 48 -6.17 -7.70 -3.47
C GLY A 48 -7.33 -7.02 -4.20
N ASP A 49 -8.55 -7.54 -4.04
CA ASP A 49 -9.76 -6.92 -4.60
C ASP A 49 -9.97 -5.49 -4.07
N MET A 50 -9.79 -5.29 -2.76
CA MET A 50 -9.96 -3.99 -2.12
C MET A 50 -8.91 -2.98 -2.55
N LEU A 51 -7.65 -3.41 -2.66
CA LEU A 51 -6.55 -2.61 -3.19
C LEU A 51 -6.86 -2.17 -4.62
N LYS A 52 -7.31 -3.10 -5.48
CA LYS A 52 -7.67 -2.79 -6.86
C LYS A 52 -8.79 -1.76 -6.96
N ILE A 53 -9.85 -1.91 -6.17
CA ILE A 53 -10.96 -0.95 -6.13
C ILE A 53 -10.44 0.42 -5.66
N ASN A 54 -9.67 0.47 -4.58
CA ASN A 54 -9.12 1.72 -4.05
C ASN A 54 -8.22 2.44 -5.06
N LEU A 55 -7.29 1.71 -5.69
CA LEU A 55 -6.37 2.26 -6.70
C LEU A 55 -7.11 2.71 -7.96
N THR A 56 -8.15 1.99 -8.38
CA THR A 56 -8.98 2.40 -9.53
C THR A 56 -9.74 3.69 -9.22
N SER A 57 -10.22 3.87 -7.98
CA SER A 57 -10.85 5.11 -7.54
C SER A 57 -9.85 6.25 -7.36
N LEU A 58 -8.62 5.95 -6.94
CA LEU A 58 -7.56 6.94 -6.74
C LEU A 58 -6.95 7.42 -8.06
N GLY A 59 -6.82 6.54 -9.05
CA GLY A 59 -6.15 6.79 -10.32
C GLY A 59 -6.52 8.12 -10.99
N PRO A 60 -7.82 8.42 -11.23
CA PRO A 60 -8.24 9.67 -11.85
C PRO A 60 -7.87 10.95 -11.08
N LEU A 61 -7.65 10.85 -9.77
CA LEU A 61 -7.31 12.00 -8.92
C LEU A 61 -5.81 12.33 -8.94
N VAL A 62 -4.96 11.35 -9.25
CA VAL A 62 -3.50 11.44 -9.01
C VAL A 62 -2.67 11.24 -10.26
N LEU A 63 -3.17 10.46 -11.23
CA LEU A 63 -2.44 10.13 -12.45
C LEU A 63 -2.49 11.30 -13.43
N PRO A 64 -1.41 11.55 -14.19
CA PRO A 64 -1.44 12.47 -15.31
C PRO A 64 -2.51 12.11 -16.35
N TYR A 65 -3.07 13.10 -17.04
CA TYR A 65 -4.10 12.88 -18.06
C TYR A 65 -3.70 11.88 -19.15
N LEU A 66 -2.41 11.84 -19.53
CA LEU A 66 -1.89 10.89 -20.52
C LEU A 66 -2.01 9.43 -20.07
N GLU A 67 -1.67 9.15 -18.81
CA GLU A 67 -1.81 7.82 -18.20
C GLU A 67 -3.28 7.41 -18.12
N GLN A 68 -4.15 8.36 -17.74
CA GLN A 68 -5.60 8.12 -17.71
C GLN A 68 -6.15 7.79 -19.10
N LEU A 69 -5.74 8.53 -20.13
CA LEU A 69 -6.17 8.31 -21.50
C LEU A 69 -5.70 6.95 -22.03
N GLN A 70 -4.43 6.57 -21.78
CA GLN A 70 -3.90 5.25 -22.14
C GLN A 70 -4.70 4.13 -21.48
N TYR A 71 -4.97 4.25 -20.18
CA TYR A 71 -5.79 3.30 -19.45
C TYR A 71 -7.21 3.19 -20.06
N LEU A 72 -7.85 4.32 -20.37
CA LEU A 72 -9.20 4.34 -20.96
C LEU A 72 -9.23 3.70 -22.35
N ILE A 73 -8.27 4.04 -23.22
CA ILE A 73 -8.15 3.46 -24.57
C ILE A 73 -7.97 1.96 -24.47
N GLN A 74 -7.04 1.47 -23.63
CA GLN A 74 -6.81 0.04 -23.47
C GLN A 74 -8.03 -0.67 -22.89
N ASN A 75 -8.72 -0.07 -21.92
CA ASN A 75 -9.93 -0.64 -21.33
C ASN A 75 -11.06 -0.75 -22.36
N ILE A 76 -11.21 0.22 -23.27
CA ILE A 76 -12.17 0.18 -24.39
C ILE A 76 -11.77 -0.91 -25.40
N LEU A 77 -10.50 -0.95 -25.81
CA LEU A 77 -9.99 -1.93 -26.77
C LEU A 77 -10.13 -3.37 -26.26
N CYS A 78 -9.80 -3.62 -24.98
CA CYS A 78 -9.88 -4.94 -24.36
C CYS A 78 -11.32 -5.34 -24.01
N LYS A 79 -12.13 -4.46 -23.41
CA LYS A 79 -13.47 -4.84 -22.92
C LYS A 79 -14.59 -4.64 -23.93
N LYS A 80 -14.58 -3.54 -24.69
CA LYS A 80 -15.65 -3.24 -25.67
C LYS A 80 -15.35 -3.86 -27.03
N LEU A 81 -14.12 -3.74 -27.51
CA LEU A 81 -13.77 -4.15 -28.88
C LEU A 81 -13.17 -5.57 -28.95
N LYS A 82 -12.82 -6.19 -27.81
CA LYS A 82 -12.23 -7.55 -27.71
C LYS A 82 -11.00 -7.78 -28.62
N ILE A 83 -10.29 -6.72 -29.00
CA ILE A 83 -9.17 -6.79 -29.94
C ILE A 83 -7.92 -7.39 -29.27
N PHE A 84 -7.75 -7.16 -27.97
CA PHE A 84 -6.63 -7.68 -27.17
C PHE A 84 -7.11 -8.70 -26.14
N THR A 85 -6.34 -9.77 -25.95
CA THR A 85 -6.63 -10.83 -24.98
C THR A 85 -6.58 -10.30 -23.54
N LYS A 86 -7.42 -10.87 -22.67
CA LYS A 86 -7.68 -10.43 -21.27
C LYS A 86 -6.43 -10.36 -20.37
N SER A 87 -5.30 -10.91 -20.81
CA SER A 87 -4.03 -10.95 -20.07
C SER A 87 -3.19 -9.67 -20.20
N SER A 88 -3.58 -8.69 -21.03
CA SER A 88 -2.86 -7.41 -21.20
C SER A 88 -3.60 -6.22 -20.58
N SER A 89 -4.22 -6.39 -19.40
CA SER A 89 -4.78 -5.23 -18.71
C SER A 89 -3.65 -4.27 -18.32
N TYR A 90 -3.56 -3.15 -19.02
CA TYR A 90 -2.60 -2.09 -18.71
C TYR A 90 -2.83 -1.61 -17.27
N THR A 91 -1.82 -1.81 -16.44
CA THR A 91 -1.75 -1.25 -15.09
C THR A 91 -1.20 0.17 -15.23
N PRO A 92 -1.95 1.21 -14.80
CA PRO A 92 -1.45 2.58 -14.82
C PRO A 92 -0.14 2.69 -14.04
N ASN A 93 0.80 3.48 -14.53
CA ASN A 93 2.08 3.62 -13.86
C ASN A 93 1.97 4.64 -12.72
N PHE A 94 1.65 4.15 -11.52
CA PHE A 94 1.54 4.99 -10.32
C PHE A 94 2.85 5.66 -9.89
N LYS A 95 4.01 5.22 -10.39
CA LYS A 95 5.28 5.91 -10.17
C LYS A 95 5.36 7.27 -10.87
N THR A 96 4.47 7.55 -11.82
CA THR A 96 4.33 8.91 -12.40
C THR A 96 3.63 9.88 -11.45
N ALA A 97 2.84 9.34 -10.51
CA ALA A 97 2.04 10.11 -9.56
C ALA A 97 2.70 10.22 -8.17
N PHE A 98 3.60 9.30 -7.83
CA PHE A 98 4.21 9.22 -6.51
C PHE A 98 5.70 8.90 -6.57
N GLU A 99 6.46 9.62 -5.76
CA GLU A 99 7.88 9.41 -5.56
C GLU A 99 8.12 8.38 -4.44
N HIS A 100 7.21 8.28 -3.46
CA HIS A 100 7.35 7.37 -2.32
C HIS A 100 6.08 6.59 -1.99
N PHE A 101 6.25 5.37 -1.47
CA PHE A 101 5.17 4.46 -1.11
C PHE A 101 5.29 3.99 0.34
N CYS A 102 4.21 4.13 1.10
CA CYS A 102 4.05 3.62 2.46
C CYS A 102 2.84 2.66 2.46
N ILE A 103 3.14 1.36 2.47
CA ILE A 103 2.15 0.30 2.34
C ILE A 103 1.99 -0.39 3.69
N HIS A 104 0.87 -0.14 4.36
CA HIS A 104 0.56 -0.76 5.63
C HIS A 104 0.66 -2.28 5.56
N THR A 105 1.40 -2.81 6.51
CA THR A 105 1.77 -4.21 6.55
C THR A 105 0.86 -4.98 7.50
N GLY A 106 -0.26 -5.50 6.98
CA GLY A 106 -0.97 -6.62 7.63
C GLY A 106 -0.10 -7.89 7.70
N GLY A 107 0.82 -8.02 6.74
CA GLY A 107 1.83 -9.08 6.62
C GLY A 107 2.59 -8.98 5.29
N ARG A 108 3.65 -9.79 5.12
CA ARG A 108 4.53 -9.76 3.92
C ARG A 108 3.78 -9.94 2.59
N ALA A 109 2.76 -10.80 2.58
CA ALA A 109 1.96 -11.09 1.38
C ALA A 109 1.25 -9.85 0.82
N VAL A 110 0.87 -8.89 1.68
CA VAL A 110 0.22 -7.64 1.25
C VAL A 110 1.22 -6.73 0.53
N ILE A 111 2.45 -6.64 1.04
CA ILE A 111 3.54 -5.87 0.41
C ILE A 111 3.85 -6.44 -0.97
N GLN A 112 4.00 -7.77 -1.07
CA GLN A 112 4.27 -8.46 -2.33
C GLN A 112 3.13 -8.30 -3.33
N ALA A 113 1.88 -8.37 -2.87
CA ALA A 113 0.73 -8.12 -3.72
C ALA A 113 0.77 -6.70 -4.30
N MET A 114 1.14 -5.69 -3.49
CA MET A 114 1.29 -4.31 -3.97
C MET A 114 2.47 -4.15 -4.93
N GLU A 115 3.60 -4.77 -4.62
CA GLU A 115 4.78 -4.80 -5.50
C GLU A 115 4.40 -5.29 -6.90
N MET A 116 3.72 -6.44 -7.00
CA MET A 116 3.31 -7.03 -8.27
C MET A 116 2.21 -6.21 -8.97
N ASN A 117 1.19 -5.75 -8.24
CA ASN A 117 0.05 -5.06 -8.84
C ASN A 117 0.38 -3.66 -9.34
N LEU A 118 1.36 -2.98 -8.73
CA LEU A 118 1.78 -1.62 -9.11
C LEU A 118 3.13 -1.59 -9.84
N ASN A 119 3.76 -2.75 -10.07
CA ASN A 119 5.09 -2.87 -10.65
C ASN A 119 6.13 -2.00 -9.90
N LEU A 120 6.10 -2.07 -8.57
CA LEU A 120 7.02 -1.34 -7.70
C LEU A 120 8.38 -2.01 -7.66
N THR A 121 9.43 -1.21 -7.45
CA THR A 121 10.79 -1.71 -7.27
C THR A 121 11.03 -2.12 -5.82
N LYS A 122 12.14 -2.83 -5.58
CA LYS A 122 12.60 -3.16 -4.23
C LYS A 122 12.82 -1.93 -3.35
N GLU A 123 13.25 -0.81 -3.94
CA GLU A 123 13.45 0.46 -3.25
C GLU A 123 12.10 1.09 -2.83
N ASP A 124 11.09 1.03 -3.70
CA ASP A 124 9.76 1.56 -3.42
C ASP A 124 9.10 0.84 -2.22
N ILE A 125 9.29 -0.49 -2.11
CA ILE A 125 8.72 -1.30 -1.01
C ILE A 125 9.63 -1.38 0.22
N GLU A 126 10.87 -0.87 0.14
CA GLU A 126 11.87 -0.92 1.21
C GLU A 126 11.34 -0.37 2.54
N PRO A 127 10.69 0.82 2.60
CA PRO A 127 10.21 1.36 3.87
C PRO A 127 9.21 0.42 4.56
N SER A 128 8.31 -0.18 3.77
CA SER A 128 7.29 -1.12 4.24
C SER A 128 7.93 -2.43 4.72
N LYS A 129 8.88 -2.97 3.95
CA LYS A 129 9.59 -4.21 4.27
C LYS A 129 10.44 -4.06 5.53
N MET A 130 11.18 -2.96 5.65
CA MET A 130 12.07 -2.69 6.79
C MET A 130 11.27 -2.37 8.04
N THR A 131 10.17 -1.61 7.93
CA THR A 131 9.26 -1.35 9.07
C THR A 131 8.69 -2.66 9.61
N LEU A 132 8.17 -3.52 8.74
CA LEU A 132 7.64 -4.82 9.14
C LEU A 132 8.72 -5.71 9.76
N HIS A 133 9.95 -5.69 9.23
CA HIS A 133 11.07 -6.43 9.81
C HIS A 133 11.43 -5.94 11.21
N ARG A 134 11.58 -4.62 11.39
CA ARG A 134 12.12 -4.03 12.63
C ARG A 134 11.10 -4.00 13.77
N PHE A 135 9.86 -3.61 13.45
CA PHE A 135 8.83 -3.28 14.43
C PHE A 135 7.63 -4.25 14.39
N GLY A 136 7.57 -5.14 13.39
CA GLY A 136 6.40 -5.96 13.16
C GLY A 136 5.21 -5.14 12.67
N ASN A 137 4.03 -5.74 12.75
CA ASN A 137 2.78 -5.05 12.44
C ASN A 137 2.33 -4.23 13.66
N THR A 138 2.59 -2.92 13.64
CA THR A 138 2.13 -1.97 14.66
C THR A 138 0.70 -1.46 14.40
N SER A 139 -0.12 -2.20 13.65
CA SER A 139 -1.45 -1.79 13.24
C SER A 139 -1.42 -0.46 12.46
N SER A 140 -2.41 0.42 12.64
CA SER A 140 -2.56 1.66 11.88
C SER A 140 -1.36 2.60 11.93
N SER A 141 -0.45 2.47 12.91
CA SER A 141 0.74 3.32 12.98
C SER A 141 1.85 2.93 12.01
N SER A 142 1.83 1.71 11.42
CA SER A 142 2.95 1.24 10.59
C SER A 142 3.29 2.18 9.43
N ILE A 143 2.27 2.77 8.78
CA ILE A 143 2.46 3.73 7.68
C ILE A 143 3.21 5.01 8.09
N TRP A 144 3.18 5.36 9.38
CA TRP A 144 3.94 6.49 9.91
C TRP A 144 5.38 6.11 10.23
N TYR A 145 5.63 4.88 10.68
CA TYR A 145 6.99 4.34 10.79
C TYR A 145 7.66 4.23 9.41
N GLU A 146 6.90 3.85 8.39
CA GLU A 146 7.36 3.82 6.99
C GLU A 146 7.71 5.22 6.47
N LEU A 147 6.88 6.22 6.74
CA LEU A 147 7.18 7.61 6.40
C LEU A 147 8.41 8.13 7.17
N SER A 148 8.49 7.81 8.47
CA SER A 148 9.65 8.14 9.31
C SER A 148 10.93 7.47 8.82
N TYR A 149 10.85 6.28 8.23
CA TYR A 149 11.99 5.61 7.59
C TYR A 149 12.51 6.42 6.39
N LEU A 150 11.60 6.87 5.53
CA LEU A 150 11.93 7.72 4.38
C LEU A 150 12.56 9.05 4.81
N GLU A 151 12.01 9.67 5.85
CA GLU A 151 12.60 10.88 6.46
C GLU A 151 14.02 10.57 6.99
N ALA A 152 14.22 9.48 7.73
CA ALA A 152 15.51 9.12 8.31
C ALA A 152 16.57 8.81 7.25
N LYS A 153 16.18 8.20 6.14
CA LYS A 153 17.03 8.00 4.95
C LYS A 153 17.30 9.28 4.16
N ARG A 154 16.74 10.43 4.56
CA ARG A 154 16.83 11.71 3.85
C ARG A 154 16.34 11.63 2.39
N ARG A 155 15.43 10.70 2.10
CA ARG A 155 14.86 10.47 0.77
C ARG A 155 13.75 11.48 0.44
N MET A 156 13.16 12.11 1.44
CA MET A 156 12.05 13.04 1.27
C MET A 156 12.54 14.45 0.91
N LYS A 157 12.08 14.99 -0.23
CA LYS A 157 12.38 16.34 -0.71
C LYS A 157 11.13 17.18 -0.89
N LYS A 158 11.29 18.51 -0.91
CA LYS A 158 10.19 19.41 -1.23
C LYS A 158 9.60 19.08 -2.60
N GLY A 159 8.28 18.93 -2.66
CA GLY A 159 7.54 18.60 -3.88
C GLY A 159 7.19 17.11 -4.01
N ASP A 160 7.93 16.23 -3.34
CA ASP A 160 7.69 14.79 -3.38
C ASP A 160 6.28 14.44 -2.92
N ARG A 161 5.69 13.44 -3.57
CA ARG A 161 4.36 12.92 -3.28
C ARG A 161 4.48 11.52 -2.70
N VAL A 162 3.75 11.30 -1.62
CA VAL A 162 3.74 10.04 -0.90
C VAL A 162 2.36 9.42 -0.96
N LEU A 163 2.29 8.16 -1.38
CA LEU A 163 1.10 7.34 -1.24
C LEU A 163 1.18 6.54 0.06
N GLN A 164 0.33 6.87 1.03
CA GLN A 164 0.03 5.99 2.15
C GLN A 164 -1.18 5.13 1.82
N ILE A 165 -1.08 3.82 2.01
CA ILE A 165 -2.20 2.89 1.81
C ILE A 165 -2.31 1.93 2.98
N ALA A 166 -3.52 1.78 3.51
CA ALA A 166 -3.80 0.96 4.68
C ALA A 166 -5.02 0.05 4.52
N LEU A 167 -4.84 -1.22 4.88
CA LEU A 167 -5.90 -2.24 4.92
C LEU A 167 -6.29 -2.54 6.37
N GLY A 168 -7.57 -2.85 6.61
CA GLY A 168 -8.06 -3.24 7.94
C GLY A 168 -9.28 -4.15 7.89
N SER A 169 -9.64 -4.75 9.03
CA SER A 169 -10.76 -5.69 9.18
C SER A 169 -12.14 -5.11 8.85
N GLY A 170 -13.11 -5.99 8.57
CA GLY A 170 -14.31 -5.65 7.80
C GLY A 170 -13.99 -5.24 6.35
N PHE A 171 -12.76 -5.58 5.91
CA PHE A 171 -12.06 -5.19 4.70
C PHE A 171 -12.33 -3.77 4.21
N LYS A 172 -11.56 -2.86 4.81
CA LYS A 172 -11.44 -1.45 4.43
C LYS A 172 -10.08 -1.25 3.77
N CYS A 173 -10.03 -0.41 2.74
CA CYS A 173 -8.79 0.11 2.19
C CYS A 173 -8.86 1.63 2.19
N ASN A 174 -7.89 2.27 2.82
CA ASN A 174 -7.76 3.72 2.85
C ASN A 174 -6.46 4.11 2.15
N SER A 175 -6.52 5.10 1.29
CA SER A 175 -5.33 5.75 0.75
C SER A 175 -5.34 7.23 1.09
N ALA A 176 -4.16 7.76 1.38
CA ALA A 176 -3.90 9.17 1.60
C ALA A 176 -2.72 9.60 0.73
N VAL A 177 -2.91 10.70 0.03
CA VAL A 177 -1.90 11.30 -0.85
C VAL A 177 -1.38 12.56 -0.18
N TRP A 178 -0.09 12.56 0.07
CA TRP A 178 0.60 13.68 0.70
C TRP A 178 1.55 14.34 -0.29
N ARG A 179 1.72 15.64 -0.18
CA ARG A 179 2.80 16.39 -0.83
C ARG A 179 3.70 16.98 0.22
N CYS A 180 5.00 16.77 0.07
CA CYS A 180 6.01 17.36 0.90
C CYS A 180 6.15 18.86 0.57
N ILE A 181 5.91 19.75 1.53
CA ILE A 181 5.87 21.21 1.28
C ILE A 181 7.21 21.92 1.54
N ARG A 182 8.19 21.20 2.10
CA ARG A 182 9.53 21.68 2.41
C ARG A 182 10.51 20.52 2.48
N ASP A 183 11.80 20.78 2.42
CA ASP A 183 12.79 19.73 2.69
C ASP A 183 12.65 19.24 4.14
N VAL A 184 12.74 17.92 4.30
CA VAL A 184 12.54 17.25 5.59
C VAL A 184 13.85 16.63 6.02
N GLU A 185 14.48 17.25 7.01
CA GLU A 185 15.56 16.62 7.75
C GLU A 185 14.98 15.68 8.82
N PRO A 186 15.66 14.57 9.14
CA PRO A 186 15.26 13.70 10.23
C PRO A 186 15.21 14.48 11.54
N GLY A 187 14.04 14.54 12.18
CA GLY A 187 13.91 15.15 13.51
C GLY A 187 14.56 14.28 14.58
N THR A 188 15.04 14.88 15.67
CA THR A 188 15.68 14.17 16.79
C THR A 188 14.82 13.06 17.42
N GLU A 189 13.50 13.12 17.26
CA GLU A 189 12.54 12.11 17.76
C GLU A 189 12.29 10.94 16.80
N ASN A 190 12.89 10.95 15.60
CA ASN A 190 12.66 9.93 14.59
C ASN A 190 13.18 8.56 15.08
N LYS A 191 12.28 7.58 15.14
CA LYS A 191 12.52 6.25 15.75
C LYS A 191 13.53 5.36 15.02
N TRP A 192 13.99 5.80 13.85
CA TRP A 192 14.99 5.08 13.08
C TRP A 192 16.41 5.57 13.29
N LEU A 193 16.62 6.79 13.79
CA LEU A 193 17.93 7.47 13.71
C LEU A 193 19.09 6.68 14.31
N ASP A 194 18.85 5.99 15.42
CA ASP A 194 19.89 5.25 16.15
C ASP A 194 20.48 4.08 15.35
N PHE A 195 19.77 3.58 14.34
CA PHE A 195 20.16 2.39 13.59
C PHE A 195 19.83 2.45 12.09
N ILE A 196 19.43 3.61 11.55
CA ILE A 196 19.02 3.71 10.14
C ILE A 196 20.15 3.34 9.17
N GLU A 197 21.40 3.58 9.56
CA GLU A 197 22.58 3.25 8.76
C GLU A 197 22.79 1.74 8.60
N SER A 198 22.25 0.90 9.50
CA SER A 198 22.32 -0.56 9.36
C SER A 198 21.23 -1.15 8.45
N TYR A 199 20.40 -0.30 7.85
CA TYR A 199 19.32 -0.67 6.95
C TYR A 199 19.61 -0.21 5.51
N PRO A 200 19.05 -0.85 4.47
CA PRO A 200 18.20 -2.04 4.54
C PRO A 200 19.01 -3.30 4.88
N VAL A 201 18.37 -4.25 5.56
CA VAL A 201 18.91 -5.60 5.77
C VAL A 201 18.31 -6.55 4.74
N ASP A 202 19.04 -7.62 4.41
CA ASP A 202 18.49 -8.65 3.53
C ASP A 202 17.42 -9.45 4.27
N VAL A 203 16.19 -9.34 3.80
CA VAL A 203 15.03 -10.06 4.35
C VAL A 203 14.59 -11.06 3.29
N PRO A 204 14.67 -12.37 3.55
CA PRO A 204 14.27 -13.38 2.59
C PRO A 204 12.81 -13.20 2.14
N ASP A 205 12.59 -13.25 0.83
CA ASP A 205 11.26 -13.30 0.25
C ASP A 205 10.68 -14.69 0.49
N SER A 206 9.82 -14.85 1.49
CA SER A 206 9.22 -16.15 1.81
C SER A 206 8.05 -16.47 0.87
N ILE A 207 8.29 -17.52 0.04
CA ILE A 207 7.40 -18.38 -0.76
C ILE A 207 6.67 -17.74 -1.96
N LYS A 208 7.02 -18.24 -3.15
CA LYS A 208 6.25 -18.17 -4.40
C LYS A 208 4.81 -18.61 -4.13
N ILE A 209 3.88 -17.66 -4.02
CA ILE A 209 2.44 -17.97 -4.07
C ILE A 209 2.18 -18.53 -5.46
N ARG A 210 2.02 -19.86 -5.57
CA ARG A 210 1.55 -20.47 -6.83
C ARG A 210 0.15 -19.91 -7.08
N PRO A 211 -0.14 -19.34 -8.25
CA PRO A 211 -1.53 -19.11 -8.63
C PRO A 211 -2.20 -20.49 -8.72
N GLY A 212 -3.17 -20.73 -7.85
CA GLY A 212 -4.12 -21.83 -7.99
C GLY A 212 -5.18 -21.50 -9.03
#